data_AF-A0A965I543-F1
#
_entry.id   AF-A0A965I543-F1
#
_cell.length_a   1.000
_cell.length_b   1.000
_cell.length_c   1.000
_cell.angle_alpha   90.00
_cell.angle_beta   90.00
_cell.angle_gamma   90.00
#
_symmetry.space_group_name_H-M   'P 1'
#
loop_
_entity.id
_entity.type
_entity.pdbx_description
1 polymer ?
#
loop_
_entity_poly.entity_id
_entity_poly.type
_entity_poly.pdbx_seq_one_letter_code
_entity_poly.pdbx_strand_id
1 'polypeptide(L)' 'MVPKGCVIHSFRHSFRDRLRAVQCPSDIIDQLGGWKTAGVGQGYGEGYPLEVLNGWLEKIIIQNEERDYY' A
#
# COMPACT_ATOMS: atom_id res chain seq x y z
N MET A 1 13.98 23.36 10.47
CA MET A 1 12.53 23.25 10.21
C MET A 1 12.33 22.14 9.19
N VAL A 2 11.68 21.04 9.57
CA VAL A 2 11.39 19.93 8.64
C VAL A 2 10.36 20.43 7.62
N PRO A 3 10.54 20.19 6.30
CA PRO A 3 9.59 20.67 5.30
C PRO A 3 8.21 20.04 5.55
N LYS A 4 7.14 20.85 5.57
CA LYS A 4 5.74 20.37 5.57
C LYS A 4 5.54 19.45 4.35
N GLY A 5 5.57 18.14 4.56
CA GLY A 5 5.44 17.12 3.51
C GLY A 5 6.56 16.08 3.45
N CYS A 6 7.69 16.30 4.14
CA CYS A 6 8.84 15.38 4.12
C CYS A 6 8.50 14.01 4.76
N VAL A 7 7.69 14.01 5.82
CA VAL A 7 7.29 12.78 6.53
C VAL A 7 6.28 11.94 5.73
N ILE A 8 5.34 12.58 5.03
CA ILE A 8 4.31 11.85 4.28
C ILE A 8 4.90 11.22 3.02
N HIS A 9 5.89 11.86 2.38
CA HIS A 9 6.52 11.32 1.18
C HIS A 9 7.34 10.05 1.49
N SER A 10 8.18 10.09 2.54
CA SER A 10 8.95 8.91 2.97
C SER A 10 8.06 7.78 3.50
N PHE A 11 6.98 8.11 4.19
CA PHE A 11 5.99 7.13 4.64
C PHE A 11 5.28 6.47 3.44
N ARG A 12 4.82 7.26 2.47
CA ARG A 12 4.17 6.78 1.24
C ARG A 12 5.07 5.84 0.43
N HIS A 13 6.36 6.17 0.29
CA HIS A 13 7.32 5.28 -0.36
C HIS A 13 7.51 3.99 0.42
N SER A 14 7.78 4.09 1.72
CA SER A 14 7.96 2.92 2.58
C SER A 14 6.73 2.00 2.58
N PHE A 15 5.53 2.57 2.59
CA PHE A 15 4.26 1.85 2.55
C PHE A 15 4.08 1.10 1.22
N ARG A 16 4.31 1.81 0.10
CA ARG A 16 4.26 1.21 -1.24
C ARG A 16 5.29 0.10 -1.42
N ASP A 17 6.51 0.29 -0.92
CA ASP A 17 7.57 -0.71 -1.06
C ASP A 17 7.31 -1.95 -0.20
N ARG A 18 6.74 -1.80 1.00
CA ARG A 18 6.28 -2.94 1.81
C ARG A 18 5.17 -3.73 1.11
N LEU A 19 4.19 -3.04 0.50
CA LEU A 19 3.14 -3.71 -0.27
C LEU A 19 3.68 -4.41 -1.52
N ARG A 20 4.68 -3.82 -2.20
CA ARG A 20 5.39 -4.50 -3.30
C ARG A 20 6.15 -5.73 -2.84
N ALA A 21 6.76 -5.70 -1.66
CA ALA A 21 7.47 -6.84 -1.10
C ALA A 21 6.56 -8.06 -0.87
N VAL A 22 5.28 -7.83 -0.52
CA VAL A 22 4.27 -8.90 -0.42
C VAL A 22 3.62 -9.26 -1.76
N GLN A 23 4.10 -8.72 -2.88
CA GLN A 23 3.52 -8.91 -4.23
C GLN A 23 2.07 -8.40 -4.35
N CYS A 24 1.74 -7.31 -3.64
CA CYS A 24 0.44 -6.67 -3.76
C CYS A 24 0.27 -6.03 -5.16
N PRO A 25 -0.90 -6.22 -5.83
CA PRO A 25 -1.22 -5.54 -7.08
C PRO A 25 -1.13 -4.01 -6.98
N SER A 26 -0.66 -3.34 -8.04
CA SER A 26 -0.55 -1.88 -8.12
C SER A 26 -1.86 -1.15 -7.83
N ASP A 27 -2.97 -1.73 -8.28
CA ASP A 27 -4.28 -1.10 -8.21
C ASP A 27 -4.78 -1.06 -6.75
N ILE A 28 -4.44 -2.08 -5.95
CA ILE A 28 -4.72 -2.15 -4.51
C ILE A 28 -3.80 -1.20 -3.75
N ILE A 29 -2.51 -1.14 -4.11
CA ILE A 29 -1.56 -0.16 -3.54
C ILE A 29 -2.07 1.26 -3.74
N ASP A 30 -2.55 1.56 -4.94
CA ASP A 30 -3.06 2.87 -5.31
C ASP A 30 -4.35 3.20 -4.56
N GLN A 31 -5.27 2.24 -4.41
CA GLN A 31 -6.48 2.42 -3.59
C GLN A 31 -6.15 2.62 -2.10
N LEU A 32 -5.24 1.82 -1.52
CA LEU A 32 -4.82 1.93 -0.11
C LEU A 32 -4.08 3.24 0.19
N GLY A 33 -3.23 3.69 -0.72
CA GLY A 33 -2.49 4.94 -0.55
C GLY A 33 -3.23 6.18 -1.04
N GLY A 34 -4.46 6.04 -1.54
CA GLY A 34 -5.22 7.14 -2.12
C GLY A 34 -4.51 7.80 -3.31
N TRP A 35 -3.74 7.02 -4.08
CA TRP A 35 -3.17 7.47 -5.34
C TRP A 35 -4.21 7.34 -6.44
N LYS A 36 -4.13 8.24 -7.42
CA LYS A 36 -5.00 8.21 -8.59
C LYS A 36 -4.62 6.98 -9.43
N THR A 37 -5.47 5.96 -9.41
CA THR A 37 -5.33 4.78 -10.26
C THR A 37 -5.44 5.19 -11.72
N ALA A 38 -4.46 4.79 -12.55
CA ALA A 38 -4.45 5.09 -13.98
C ALA A 38 -5.42 4.15 -14.71
N GLY A 39 -6.73 4.42 -14.66
CA GLY A 39 -7.72 3.62 -15.37
C GLY A 39 -9.11 4.24 -15.40
N VAL A 40 -9.65 4.43 -16.60
CA VAL A 40 -11.02 4.93 -16.86
C VAL A 40 -12.10 3.91 -16.42
N GLY A 41 -11.70 2.68 -16.05
CA GLY A 41 -12.59 1.55 -15.73
C GLY A 41 -13.00 1.37 -14.27
N GLN A 42 -12.45 2.14 -13.32
CA GLN A 42 -12.80 2.02 -11.88
C GLN A 42 -14.03 2.86 -11.47
N GLY A 43 -14.70 3.50 -12.42
CA GLY A 43 -16.00 4.15 -12.17
C GLY A 43 -17.20 3.19 -12.17
N TYR A 44 -17.00 1.92 -12.49
CA TYR A 44 -18.07 0.93 -12.73
C TYR A 44 -18.08 -0.27 -11.77
N GLY A 45 -17.28 -0.25 -10.70
CA GLY A 45 -17.32 -1.26 -9.64
C GLY A 45 -17.03 -0.62 -8.29
N GLU A 46 -17.54 -1.20 -7.19
CA GLU A 46 -17.39 -0.69 -5.82
C GLU A 46 -15.93 -0.68 -5.28
N GLY A 47 -14.93 -0.80 -6.16
CA GLY A 47 -13.52 -0.99 -5.81
C GLY A 47 -13.27 -2.38 -5.22
N TYR A 48 -12.11 -2.57 -4.57
CA TYR A 48 -11.86 -3.79 -3.80
C TYR A 48 -12.63 -3.77 -2.46
N PRO A 49 -13.27 -4.88 -2.06
CA PRO A 49 -13.92 -4.99 -0.76
C PRO A 49 -12.90 -4.84 0.37
N LEU A 50 -13.36 -4.31 1.51
CA LEU A 50 -12.51 -4.03 2.67
C LEU A 50 -11.72 -5.25 3.15
N GLU A 51 -12.31 -6.44 3.04
CA GLU A 51 -11.68 -7.72 3.40
C GLU A 51 -10.41 -7.99 2.59
N VAL A 52 -10.43 -7.69 1.28
CA VAL A 52 -9.27 -7.84 0.40
C VAL A 52 -8.20 -6.83 0.75
N LEU A 53 -8.59 -5.57 0.99
CA LEU A 53 -7.67 -4.50 1.41
C LEU A 53 -6.99 -4.85 2.75
N ASN A 54 -7.77 -5.34 3.72
CA ASN A 54 -7.28 -5.76 5.04
C ASN A 54 -6.29 -6.93 4.92
N GLY A 55 -6.60 -7.94 4.11
CA GLY A 55 -5.70 -9.07 3.91
C GLY A 55 -4.32 -8.68 3.35
N TRP A 56 -4.23 -7.62 2.54
CA TRP A 56 -2.94 -7.08 2.09
C TRP A 56 -2.21 -6.27 3.15
N LEU A 57 -2.94 -5.53 3.98
CA LEU A 57 -2.38 -4.79 5.12
C LEU A 57 -1.82 -5.72 6.19
N GLU A 58 -2.45 -6.87 6.43
CA GLU A 58 -1.93 -7.86 7.38
C GLU A 58 -0.59 -8.46 6.92
N LYS A 59 -0.43 -8.70 5.61
CA LYS A 59 0.80 -9.27 5.05
C LYS A 59 2.03 -8.37 5.23
N ILE A 60 1.86 -7.04 5.21
CA ILE A 60 2.99 -6.11 5.39
C ILE A 60 3.46 -5.99 6.84
N ILE A 61 2.65 -6.44 7.80
CA ILE A 61 3.02 -6.51 9.22
C ILE A 61 3.94 -7.72 9.46
N ILE A 62 3.56 -8.89 8.93
CA ILE A 62 4.24 -10.17 9.19
C ILE A 62 5.61 -10.27 8.49
N GLN A 63 5.80 -9.64 7.32
CA GLN A 63 7.10 -9.60 6.63
C GLN A 63 8.22 -8.86 7.39
N ASN A 64 7.91 -8.08 8.44
CA ASN A 64 8.96 -7.47 9.27
C ASN A 64 9.50 -8.43 10.34
N GLU A 65 8.83 -9.55 10.63
CA GLU A 65 9.20 -10.45 11.72
C GLU A 65 10.09 -11.63 11.26
N GLU A 66 10.14 -11.90 9.96
CA GLU A 66 10.97 -12.98 9.38
C GLU A 66 12.41 -12.54 9.01
N ARG A 67 12.82 -11.29 9.28
CA ARG A 67 14.18 -10.80 8.98
C ARG A 67 15.14 -10.69 10.16
N ASP A 68 14.74 -11.09 11.37
CA ASP A 68 15.59 -11.10 12.57
C ASP A 68 15.99 -12.52 13.03
N TYR A 69 15.79 -13.54 12.18
CA TYR A 69 16.30 -14.90 12.41
C TYR A 69 17.43 -15.24 11.42
N TYR A 70 18.55 -14.50 11.48
CA TYR A 70 19.91 -15.02 11.25
C TYR A 70 20.96 -14.00 11.71
#